data_AF-A0AAP0Z7A4-F1
#
_entry.id   AF-A0AAP0Z7A4-F1
#
_cell.length_a   1.000
_cell.length_b   1.000
_cell.length_c   1.000
_cell.angle_alpha   90.00
_cell.angle_beta   90.00
_cell.angle_gamma   90.00
#
_symmetry.space_group_name_H-M   'P 1'
#
loop_
_entity.id
_entity.type
_entity.pdbx_description
1 polymer ?
#
loop_
_entity_poly.entity_id
_entity_poly.type
_entity_poly.pdbx_seq_one_letter_code
_entity_poly.pdbx_strand_id
1 'polypeptide(L)'
;MILSQKTSLSGLLMSLLRDYSLIHLASSALMQNKPGGQDTPPPATMLKLYIYGYLNRIQSSRRLEKEAHSNVELMWLLERLTPDFKTIADFR
;
A
#
# COMPACT_ATOMS: atom_id res chain seq x y z
N MET A 1 45.75 -8.76 11.59
CA MET A 1 44.66 -9.33 12.42
C MET A 1 43.47 -8.36 12.31
N ILE A 2 42.91 -8.15 11.11
CA ILE A 2 41.65 -8.70 10.55
C ILE A 2 40.49 -8.78 11.57
N LEU A 3 39.33 -8.20 11.17
CA LEU A 3 37.96 -8.18 11.74
C LEU A 3 37.62 -6.88 12.50
N SER A 4 36.52 -6.16 12.29
CA SER A 4 35.38 -6.28 11.37
C SER A 4 34.60 -4.95 11.45
N GLN A 5 34.83 -4.02 10.53
CA GLN A 5 34.03 -2.79 10.40
C GLN A 5 32.73 -3.10 9.64
N LYS A 6 31.82 -3.83 10.29
CA LYS A 6 30.45 -4.03 9.82
C LYS A 6 29.49 -3.50 10.89
N THR A 7 29.51 -2.19 11.11
CA THR A 7 28.46 -1.46 11.84
C THR A 7 27.17 -1.44 11.00
N SER A 8 26.50 -2.59 11.04
CA SER A 8 25.06 -2.82 10.97
C SER A 8 24.21 -1.72 10.29
N LEU A 9 24.20 -1.72 8.96
CA LEU A 9 23.15 -1.09 8.14
C LEU A 9 21.73 -1.59 8.50
N SER A 10 21.62 -2.71 9.23
CA SER A 10 20.35 -3.23 9.72
C SER A 10 19.76 -2.43 10.90
N GLY A 11 20.57 -1.72 11.68
CA GLY A 11 20.07 -0.92 12.81
C GLY A 11 19.26 0.31 12.36
N LEU A 12 19.78 1.04 11.36
CA LEU A 12 19.11 2.21 10.78
C LEU A 12 17.88 1.83 9.94
N LEU A 13 17.93 0.69 9.24
CA LEU A 13 16.76 0.17 8.52
C LEU A 13 15.62 -0.19 9.48
N MET A 14 15.95 -0.75 10.64
CA MET A 14 14.97 -1.15 11.67
C MET A 14 14.45 0.01 12.53
N SER A 15 15.13 1.17 12.54
CA SER A 15 14.57 2.40 13.12
C SER A 15 13.63 3.10 12.13
N LEU A 16 14.01 3.17 10.85
CA LEU A 16 13.20 3.81 9.80
C LEU A 16 11.89 3.07 9.52
N LEU A 17 11.87 1.74 9.66
CA LEU A 17 10.66 0.90 9.62
C LEU A 17 9.74 1.09 10.85
N ARG A 18 10.29 1.54 11.98
CA ARG A 18 9.57 1.70 13.26
C ARG A 18 8.78 3.01 13.31
N ASP A 19 9.29 4.05 12.67
CA ASP A 19 8.58 5.33 12.53
C ASP A 19 7.41 5.21 11.52
N TYR A 20 7.56 4.38 10.49
CA TYR A 20 6.50 4.10 9.49
C TYR A 20 5.29 3.36 10.11
N SER A 21 5.50 2.58 11.17
CA SER A 21 4.43 1.85 11.87
C SER A 21 3.66 2.70 12.88
N LEU A 22 4.24 3.78 13.41
CA LEU A 22 3.54 4.74 14.26
C LEU A 22 2.61 5.68 13.46
N ILE A 23 2.98 6.02 12.22
CA ILE A 23 2.08 6.74 11.29
C ILE A 23 0.87 5.85 10.94
N HIS A 24 1.07 4.53 10.79
CA HIS A 24 0.03 3.54 10.51
C HIS A 24 -1.00 3.40 11.65
N LEU A 25 -0.58 3.43 12.92
CA LEU A 25 -1.50 3.36 14.06
C LEU A 25 -2.39 4.61 14.14
N ALA A 26 -1.82 5.80 13.89
CA ALA A 26 -2.54 7.07 13.93
C ALA A 26 -3.61 7.19 12.83
N SER A 27 -3.34 6.71 11.61
CA SER A 27 -4.35 6.68 10.52
C SER A 27 -5.44 5.61 10.75
N SER A 28 -5.07 4.44 11.30
CA SER A 28 -6.04 3.35 11.54
C SER A 28 -7.14 3.70 12.55
N ALA A 29 -6.89 4.66 13.45
CA ALA A 29 -7.90 5.15 14.39
C ALA A 29 -8.96 6.07 13.76
N LEU A 30 -8.68 6.66 12.58
CA LEU A 30 -9.61 7.55 11.87
C LEU A 30 -10.47 6.85 10.84
N MET A 31 -10.11 5.63 10.42
CA MET A 31 -10.94 4.79 9.53
C MET A 31 -11.71 3.75 10.35
N GLN A 32 -12.70 4.24 11.07
CA GLN A 32 -13.73 3.43 11.72
C GLN A 32 -14.33 2.43 10.73
N ASN A 33 -14.15 1.16 11.06
CA ASN A 33 -14.92 0.02 10.60
C ASN A 33 -16.41 0.39 10.54
N LYS A 34 -16.95 0.55 9.32
CA LYS A 34 -18.38 0.72 9.12
C LYS A 34 -18.95 -0.66 8.77
N PRO A 35 -19.71 -1.33 9.66
CA PRO A 35 -20.35 -2.58 9.33
C PRO A 35 -21.55 -2.24 8.44
N GLY A 36 -21.40 -2.40 7.13
CA GLY A 36 -22.49 -2.08 6.20
C GLY A 36 -22.10 -2.11 4.73
N GLY A 37 -22.03 -3.32 4.16
CA GLY A 37 -22.66 -3.63 2.87
C GLY A 37 -22.15 -3.00 1.57
N GLN A 38 -21.03 -2.27 1.56
CA GLN A 38 -20.43 -1.85 0.30
C GLN A 38 -18.90 -1.89 0.41
N ASP A 39 -18.30 -2.99 -0.06
CA ASP A 39 -16.85 -3.17 -0.26
C ASP A 39 -16.30 -2.25 -1.37
N THR A 40 -16.91 -1.08 -1.59
CA THR A 40 -16.46 -0.12 -2.57
C THR A 40 -15.37 0.72 -1.91
N PRO A 41 -14.10 0.59 -2.34
CA PRO A 41 -13.03 1.44 -1.86
C PRO A 41 -13.36 2.91 -2.12
N PRO A 42 -12.95 3.83 -1.23
CA PRO A 42 -13.18 5.26 -1.40
C PRO A 42 -12.69 5.75 -2.78
N PRO A 43 -13.40 6.68 -3.45
CA PRO A 43 -12.98 7.22 -4.74
C PRO A 43 -11.55 7.80 -4.74
N ALA A 44 -11.12 8.37 -3.61
CA ALA A 44 -9.75 8.87 -3.43
C ALA A 44 -8.70 7.74 -3.49
N THR A 45 -9.02 6.57 -2.95
CA THR A 45 -8.16 5.38 -2.98
C THR A 45 -8.06 4.82 -4.40
N MET A 46 -9.17 4.80 -5.14
CA MET A 46 -9.18 4.41 -6.56
C MET A 46 -8.36 5.37 -7.43
N LEU A 47 -8.42 6.68 -7.16
CA LEU A 47 -7.60 7.66 -7.87
C LEU A 47 -6.10 7.44 -7.64
N LYS A 48 -5.68 7.14 -6.40
CA LYS A 48 -4.27 6.81 -6.07
C LYS A 48 -3.79 5.59 -6.85
N LEU A 49 -4.60 4.52 -6.91
CA LEU A 49 -4.31 3.32 -7.69
C LEU A 49 -4.16 3.64 -9.19
N TYR A 50 -5.02 4.51 -9.72
CA TYR A 50 -4.97 4.93 -11.13
C TYR A 50 -3.71 5.71 -11.49
N ILE A 51 -3.33 6.66 -10.63
CA ILE A 51 -2.09 7.43 -10.78
C ILE A 51 -0.89 6.48 -10.73
N TYR A 52 -0.88 5.54 -9.79
CA TYR A 52 0.15 4.52 -9.69
C TYR A 52 0.23 3.66 -10.97
N GLY A 53 -0.91 3.20 -11.48
CA GLY A 53 -0.98 2.43 -12.73
C GLY A 53 -0.46 3.20 -13.94
N TYR A 54 -0.79 4.49 -14.03
CA TYR A 54 -0.30 5.36 -15.10
C TYR A 54 1.23 5.51 -15.07
N LEU A 55 1.80 5.77 -13.89
CA LEU A 55 3.24 5.93 -13.69
C LEU A 55 4.00 4.63 -14.01
N ASN A 56 3.45 3.48 -13.62
CA ASN A 56 4.06 2.17 -13.85
C ASN A 56 3.70 1.57 -15.23
N ARG A 57 2.98 2.31 -16.09
CA ARG A 57 2.49 1.85 -17.41
C ARG A 57 1.64 0.56 -17.33
N ILE A 58 0.95 0.33 -16.21
CA ILE A 58 0.07 -0.81 -15.99
C ILE A 58 -1.38 -0.39 -16.30
N GLN A 59 -1.91 -0.86 -17.43
CA GLN A 59 -3.26 -0.51 -17.87
C GLN A 59 -4.31 -1.60 -17.65
N SER A 60 -3.89 -2.80 -17.27
CA SER A 60 -4.80 -3.93 -17.04
C SER A 60 -5.26 -3.91 -15.59
N SER A 61 -6.58 -3.89 -15.38
CA SER A 61 -7.20 -3.98 -14.05
C SER A 61 -6.75 -5.21 -13.27
N ARG A 62 -6.62 -6.37 -13.95
CA ARG A 62 -6.09 -7.62 -13.34
C ARG A 62 -4.63 -7.51 -12.93
N ARG A 63 -3.81 -6.77 -13.70
CA ARG A 63 -2.41 -6.52 -13.30
C ARG A 63 -2.35 -5.57 -12.12
N LEU A 64 -3.21 -4.56 -12.07
CA LEU A 64 -3.32 -3.64 -10.93
C LEU A 64 -3.78 -4.36 -9.65
N GLU A 65 -4.75 -5.27 -9.76
CA GLU A 65 -5.17 -6.16 -8.67
C GLU A 65 -3.97 -6.98 -8.15
N LYS A 66 -3.23 -7.65 -9.04
CA LYS A 66 -2.04 -8.43 -8.64
C LYS A 66 -0.97 -7.57 -7.95
N GLU A 67 -0.74 -6.36 -8.43
CA GLU A 67 0.16 -5.39 -7.77
C GLU A 67 -0.40 -4.95 -6.42
N ALA A 68 -1.70 -4.76 -6.25
CA ALA A 68 -2.31 -4.44 -4.95
C ALA A 68 -2.08 -5.54 -3.90
N HIS A 69 -1.97 -6.80 -4.34
CA HIS A 69 -1.66 -7.93 -3.47
C HIS A 69 -0.17 -8.17 -3.26
N SER A 70 0.66 -7.95 -4.28
CA SER A 70 2.07 -8.37 -4.27
C SER A 70 3.03 -7.22 -3.96
N ASN A 71 2.63 -5.98 -4.23
CA ASN A 71 3.48 -4.81 -4.10
C ASN A 71 3.27 -4.14 -2.75
N VAL A 72 4.31 -4.18 -1.92
CA VAL A 72 4.29 -3.61 -0.57
C VAL A 72 4.03 -2.11 -0.62
N GLU A 73 4.55 -1.40 -1.62
CA GLU A 73 4.31 0.05 -1.79
C GLU A 73 2.84 0.36 -2.06
N LEU A 74 2.19 -0.44 -2.93
CA LEU A 74 0.78 -0.27 -3.23
C LEU A 74 -0.09 -0.66 -2.04
N MET A 75 0.28 -1.73 -1.33
CA MET A 75 -0.40 -2.14 -0.11
C MET A 75 -0.32 -1.05 0.98
N TRP A 76 0.79 -0.31 1.06
CA TRP A 76 0.91 0.87 1.90
C TRP A 76 0.08 2.05 1.39
N LEU A 77 0.10 2.33 0.08
CA LEU A 77 -0.65 3.43 -0.54
C LEU A 77 -2.17 3.28 -0.37
N LEU A 78 -2.65 2.03 -0.40
CA LEU A 78 -4.05 1.66 -0.26
C LEU A 78 -4.43 1.29 1.18
N GLU A 79 -3.53 1.42 2.15
CA GLU A 79 -3.80 1.09 3.56
C GLU A 79 -4.34 -0.36 3.74
N ARG A 80 -3.77 -1.30 2.99
CA ARG A 80 -4.18 -2.73 2.90
C ARG A 80 -5.54 -2.97 2.25
N LEU A 81 -6.18 -1.98 1.66
CA LEU A 81 -7.33 -2.20 0.78
C LEU A 81 -6.86 -2.86 -0.51
N THR A 82 -7.48 -4.00 -0.84
CA THR A 82 -7.21 -4.72 -2.08
C THR A 82 -8.44 -4.62 -2.99
N PRO A 83 -8.52 -3.60 -3.86
CA PRO A 83 -9.63 -3.46 -4.79
C PRO A 83 -9.62 -4.60 -5.80
N ASP A 84 -10.78 -5.21 -5.99
CA ASP A 84 -10.98 -6.26 -6.99
C ASP A 84 -10.89 -5.69 -8.42
N PHE A 85 -10.49 -6.51 -9.39
CA PHE A 85 -10.36 -6.08 -10.79
C PHE A 85 -11.66 -5.51 -11.35
N LYS A 86 -12.81 -6.00 -10.87
CA LYS A 86 -14.13 -5.51 -11.27
C LYS A 86 -14.34 -4.08 -10.81
N THR A 87 -14.02 -3.77 -9.56
CA THR A 87 -14.12 -2.41 -9.01
C THR A 87 -13.17 -1.44 -9.73
N ILE A 88 -11.97 -1.90 -10.10
CA ILE A 88 -11.00 -1.09 -10.87
C ILE A 88 -11.53 -0.82 -12.29
N ALA A 89 -12.16 -1.82 -12.90
CA ALA A 89 -12.75 -1.70 -14.23
C ALA A 89 -13.99 -0.79 -14.22
N ASP A 90 -14.83 -0.86 -13.18
CA ASP A 90 -16.02 -0.03 -13.01
C ASP A 90 -15.67 1.45 -12.77
N PHE A 91 -14.46 1.76 -12.32
CA PHE A 91 -13.96 3.13 -12.16
C PHE A 91 -13.36 3.74 -13.44
N ARG A 92 -13.09 2.92 -14.47
CA ARG A 92 -12.49 3.36 -15.75
C ARG A 92 -13.50 4.00 -16.68
#